data_AF-A0A5X0CD60-F1
#
_entry.id   AF-A0A5X0CD60-F1
#
_cell.length_a   1.000
_cell.length_b   1.000
_cell.length_c   1.000
_cell.angle_alpha   90.00
_cell.angle_beta   90.00
_cell.angle_gamma   90.00
#
_symmetry.space_group_name_H-M   'P 1'
#
loop_
_entity.id
_entity.type
_entity.pdbx_description
1 polymer ?
#
loop_
_entity_poly.entity_id
_entity_poly.type
_entity_poly.pdbx_seq_one_letter_code
_entity_poly.pdbx_strand_id
1 'polypeptide(L)' 'MGDEKSLAHTRWNCKYHIVFAPKYRRQAFYGEKRRAVGSILRKLCEWKNVRILEAECCADHIHMLL' A
#
# COMPACT_ATOMS: atom_id res chain seq x y z
N MET A 1 6.59 23.04 -4.89
CA MET A 1 7.54 22.25 -5.69
C MET A 1 7.20 20.79 -5.46
N GLY A 2 6.53 20.17 -6.43
CA GLY A 2 5.77 18.95 -6.23
C GLY A 2 6.61 17.68 -6.24
N ASP A 3 6.03 16.61 -5.68
CA ASP A 3 6.45 15.19 -5.66
C ASP A 3 6.58 14.56 -7.08
N GLU A 4 6.94 15.36 -8.08
CA GLU A 4 6.93 15.01 -9.50
C GLU A 4 8.26 14.35 -9.90
N LYS A 5 8.18 13.17 -10.54
CA LYS A 5 9.33 12.43 -11.05
C LYS A 5 9.53 12.73 -12.53
N SER A 6 10.78 12.63 -13.00
CA SER A 6 11.11 12.88 -14.39
C SER A 6 12.18 11.92 -14.93
N LEU A 7 12.06 11.56 -16.20
CA LEU A 7 13.07 10.96 -17.06
C LEU A 7 13.28 11.85 -18.28
N ALA A 8 14.17 11.44 -19.20
CA ALA A 8 14.50 12.20 -20.41
C ALA A 8 13.28 12.65 -21.24
N HIS A 9 12.20 11.85 -21.25
CA HIS A 9 11.02 12.11 -22.09
C HIS A 9 9.68 11.95 -21.36
N THR A 10 9.68 11.83 -20.04
CA THR A 10 8.45 11.64 -19.26
C THR A 10 8.53 12.39 -17.94
N ARG A 11 7.46 13.08 -17.57
CA ARG A 11 7.25 13.59 -16.22
C ARG A 11 5.95 13.01 -15.67
N TRP A 12 5.94 12.66 -14.40
CA TRP A 12 4.76 12.05 -13.80
C TRP A 12 4.70 12.29 -12.29
N ASN A 13 3.47 12.31 -11.79
CA ASN A 13 3.14 12.25 -10.38
C ASN A 13 1.99 11.26 -10.23
N CYS A 14 2.33 9.98 -10.21
CA CYS A 14 1.34 8.91 -10.12
C CYS A 14 1.22 8.48 -8.66
N LYS A 15 0.08 8.77 -8.06
CA LYS A 15 -0.30 8.29 -6.73
C LYS A 15 -1.56 7.44 -6.84
N TYR A 16 -1.59 6.31 -6.15
CA TYR A 16 -2.72 5.39 -6.20
C TYR A 16 -3.24 5.05 -4.82
N HIS A 17 -4.55 5.20 -4.61
CA HIS A 17 -5.24 4.69 -3.43
C HIS A 17 -5.75 3.28 -3.71
N ILE A 18 -5.12 2.29 -3.07
CA ILE A 18 -5.44 0.88 -3.21
C ILE A 18 -6.08 0.40 -1.91
N VAL A 19 -7.21 -0.32 -2.04
CA VAL A 19 -7.93 -0.88 -0.89
C VAL A 19 -8.10 -2.38 -1.06
N PHE A 20 -7.69 -3.13 -0.03
CA PHE A 20 -7.91 -4.57 0.05
C PHE A 20 -8.92 -4.88 1.15
N ALA A 21 -9.89 -5.75 0.85
CA ALA A 21 -10.82 -6.27 1.84
C ALA A 21 -10.73 -7.82 1.87
N PRO A 22 -10.81 -8.44 3.05
CA PRO A 22 -10.94 -9.88 3.16
C PRO A 22 -12.32 -10.30 2.64
N LYS A 23 -12.43 -11.54 2.20
CA LYS A 23 -13.70 -12.09 1.69
C LYS A 23 -14.82 -11.88 2.71
N TYR A 24 -15.95 -11.35 2.24
CA TYR A 24 -17.11 -10.97 3.06
C TYR A 24 -16.84 -9.88 4.11
N ARG A 25 -15.79 -9.06 3.94
CA ARG A 25 -15.45 -7.95 4.85
C ARG A 25 -15.32 -8.38 6.31
N ARG A 26 -14.84 -9.61 6.53
CA ARG A 26 -14.61 -10.15 7.87
C ARG A 26 -13.55 -9.31 8.58
N GLN A 27 -13.72 -9.06 9.87
CA GLN A 27 -12.66 -8.47 10.69
C GLN A 27 -11.55 -9.51 10.87
N ALA A 28 -10.57 -9.55 9.97
CA ALA A 28 -9.52 -10.57 9.90
C ALA A 28 -8.11 -10.02 10.22
N PHE A 29 -7.94 -8.70 10.16
CA PHE A 29 -6.65 -8.03 10.30
C PHE A 29 -6.45 -7.47 11.71
N TYR A 30 -6.33 -8.35 12.69
CA TYR A 30 -6.08 -7.99 14.09
C TYR A 30 -4.92 -8.82 14.68
N GLY A 31 -4.38 -8.35 15.80
CA GLY A 31 -3.29 -9.03 16.52
C GLY A 31 -2.08 -9.36 15.64
N GLU A 32 -1.70 -10.64 15.63
CA GLU A 32 -0.55 -11.14 14.85
C GLU A 32 -0.79 -11.10 13.34
N LYS A 33 -2.02 -11.34 12.89
CA LYS A 33 -2.37 -11.30 11.46
C LYS A 33 -2.14 -9.90 10.88
N ARG A 34 -2.49 -8.85 11.62
CA ARG A 34 -2.23 -7.46 11.22
C ARG A 34 -0.73 -7.21 10.97
N ARG A 35 0.12 -7.68 11.89
CA ARG A 35 1.59 -7.52 11.79
C ARG A 35 2.14 -8.33 10.60
N ALA A 36 1.75 -9.58 10.47
CA ALA A 36 2.20 -10.46 9.39
C ALA A 36 1.83 -9.92 8.00
N VAL A 37 0.56 -9.52 7.81
CA VAL A 37 0.09 -8.96 6.54
C VAL A 37 0.82 -7.66 6.20
N GLY A 38 1.02 -6.78 7.18
CA GLY A 38 1.80 -5.55 7.00
C GLY A 38 3.24 -5.81 6.53
N SER A 39 3.92 -6.81 7.12
CA SER A 39 5.27 -7.20 6.70
C SER A 39 5.31 -7.79 5.29
N ILE A 40 4.32 -8.61 4.92
CA ILE A 40 4.20 -9.19 3.57
C ILE A 40 4.02 -8.08 2.53
N LEU A 41 3.10 -7.15 2.76
CA LEU A 41 2.82 -6.06 1.83
C LEU A 41 4.02 -5.13 1.64
N ARG A 42 4.73 -4.77 2.72
CA ARG A 42 5.96 -3.97 2.63
C ARG A 42 7.03 -4.67 1.80
N LYS A 43 7.25 -5.97 2.05
CA LYS A 43 8.25 -6.77 1.33
C LYS A 43 7.90 -6.89 -0.17
N LEU A 44 6.62 -7.03 -0.50
CA LEU A 44 6.16 -7.04 -1.88
C LEU A 44 6.40 -5.70 -2.58
N CYS A 45 6.09 -4.58 -1.93
CA CYS A 45 6.35 -3.25 -2.47
C CYS A 45 7.85 -3.01 -2.68
N GLU A 46 8.69 -3.42 -1.72
CA GLU A 46 10.15 -3.37 -1.85
C GLU A 46 10.64 -4.15 -3.07
N TRP A 47 10.20 -5.40 -3.23
CA TRP A 47 10.56 -6.23 -4.39
C TRP A 47 10.12 -5.65 -5.73
N LYS A 48 8.99 -4.94 -5.76
CA LYS A 48 8.46 -4.29 -6.96
C LYS A 48 8.99 -2.87 -7.16
N ASN A 49 9.87 -2.39 -6.27
CA ASN A 49 10.37 -1.02 -6.26
C ASN A 49 9.24 0.03 -6.25
N VAL A 50 8.18 -0.27 -5.49
CA VAL A 50 7.02 0.60 -5.31
C VAL A 50 7.16 1.32 -3.97
N ARG A 51 7.14 2.66 -4.01
CA ARG A 51 7.16 3.49 -2.81
C ARG A 51 5.79 3.45 -2.16
N ILE A 52 5.74 3.20 -0.85
CA ILE A 52 4.53 3.37 -0.05
C ILE A 52 4.60 4.77 0.56
N LEU A 53 3.61 5.61 0.28
CA LEU A 53 3.47 6.93 0.89
C LEU A 53 2.80 6.82 2.25
N GLU A 54 1.66 6.14 2.30
CA GLU A 54 0.88 5.91 3.51
C GLU A 54 0.26 4.52 3.46
N ALA A 55 0.07 3.89 4.62
CA ALA A 55 -0.65 2.63 4.70
C ALA A 55 -1.33 2.48 6.05
N GLU A 56 -2.59 2.07 6.04
CA GLU A 56 -3.40 1.83 7.21
C GLU A 56 -4.05 0.45 7.12
N CYS A 57 -4.03 -0.29 8.24
CA CYS A 57 -4.60 -1.62 8.33
C CYS A 57 -5.73 -1.62 9.37
N CYS A 58 -6.96 -1.50 8.87
CA CYS A 58 -8.20 -1.64 9.62
C CYS A 58 -8.54 -3.12 9.81
N ALA A 59 -9.42 -3.44 10.77
CA ALA A 59 -9.75 -4.83 11.06
C ALA A 59 -10.33 -5.60 9.85
N ASP A 60 -11.09 -4.92 8.99
CA ASP A 60 -11.84 -5.48 7.87
C ASP A 60 -11.36 -4.98 6.49
N HIS A 61 -10.35 -4.12 6.41
CA HIS A 61 -9.78 -3.65 5.15
C HIS A 61 -8.41 -2.97 5.34
N ILE A 62 -7.65 -2.80 4.27
CA ILE A 62 -6.33 -2.17 4.26
C ILE A 62 -6.32 -1.07 3.22
N HIS A 63 -5.91 0.13 3.61
CA HIS A 63 -5.65 1.26 2.72
C HIS A 63 -4.16 1.38 2.45
N MET A 64 -3.79 1.59 1.19
CA MET A 64 -2.43 1.90 0.78
C MET A 64 -2.46 3.09 -0.18
N LEU A 65 -1.64 4.10 0.10
CA LEU A 65 -1.29 5.15 -0.82
C LEU A 65 0.12 4.85 -1.34
N LEU A 66 0.22 4.57 -2.63
CA LEU A 66 1.48 4.31 -3.34
C LEU A 66 1.88 5.53 -4.17
#